data_AF-A0A0Q9N637-F1
#
_entry.id   AF-A0A0Q9N637-F1
#
_cell.length_a   1.000
_cell.length_b   1.000
_cell.length_c   1.000
_cell.angle_alpha   90.00
_cell.angle_beta   90.00
_cell.angle_gamma   90.00
#
_symmetry.space_group_name_H-M   'P 1'
#
loop_
_entity.id
_entity.type
_entity.pdbx_description
1 polymer ?
#
loop_
_entity_poly.entity_id
_entity_poly.type
_entity_poly.pdbx_seq_one_letter_code
_entity_poly.pdbx_strand_id
1 'polypeptide(L)' 'MALTGLKDELSEQSADAILRPFEDAAGVSSWAHSSVADNLQAGIVFGRNETLLAPKGYMTRAEVATMMQRLLQKSGLI' A
#
# COMPACT_ATOMS: atom_id res chain seq x y z
N MET A 1 9.62 -2.05 -0.30
CA MET A 1 9.71 -2.74 1.01
C MET A 1 11.03 -3.51 1.22
N ALA A 2 12.09 -3.20 0.46
CA ALA A 2 13.37 -3.93 0.58
C ALA A 2 14.13 -3.61 1.88
N LEU A 3 14.05 -2.36 2.36
CA LEU A 3 14.73 -1.92 3.58
C LEU A 3 14.12 -2.52 4.87
N THR A 4 12.85 -2.92 4.82
CA THR A 4 12.10 -3.44 5.97
C THR A 4 12.05 -4.97 6.01
N GLY A 5 12.65 -5.67 5.03
CA GLY A 5 12.56 -7.14 4.90
C GLY A 5 11.19 -7.68 4.50
N LEU A 6 10.11 -6.92 4.74
CA LEU A 6 8.72 -7.28 4.44
C LEU A 6 8.47 -7.77 3.01
N LYS A 7 9.27 -7.35 2.03
CA LYS A 7 9.08 -7.79 0.64
C LYS A 7 9.12 -9.32 0.48
N ASP A 8 9.92 -10.01 1.31
CA ASP A 8 10.12 -11.45 1.20
C ASP A 8 8.98 -12.26 1.86
N GLU A 9 8.16 -11.61 2.70
CA GLU A 9 7.01 -12.22 3.39
C GLU A 9 5.69 -12.06 2.61
N LEU A 10 5.71 -11.24 1.56
CA LEU A 10 4.56 -10.94 0.72
C LEU A 10 4.28 -12.08 -0.27
N SER A 11 3.01 -12.28 -0.60
CA SER A 11 2.60 -13.29 -1.57
C SER A 11 2.89 -12.80 -2.99
N GLU A 12 3.45 -13.67 -3.83
CA GLU A 12 3.71 -13.40 -5.26
C GLU A 12 2.42 -13.31 -6.08
N GLN A 13 1.60 -12.29 -5.81
CA GLN A 13 0.43 -11.91 -6.60
C GLN A 13 0.80 -10.74 -7.50
N SER A 14 0.23 -10.70 -8.71
CA SER A 14 0.46 -9.57 -9.61
C SER A 14 -0.13 -8.29 -9.03
N ALA A 15 0.56 -7.17 -9.23
CA ALA A 15 0.08 -5.87 -8.79
C ALA A 15 -1.30 -5.53 -9.39
N ASP A 16 -1.56 -5.94 -10.64
CA ASP A 16 -2.86 -5.79 -11.29
C ASP A 16 -3.98 -6.54 -10.55
N ALA A 17 -3.71 -7.75 -10.05
CA ALA A 17 -4.72 -8.53 -9.32
C ALA A 17 -5.07 -7.87 -7.98
N ILE A 18 -4.06 -7.32 -7.29
CA ILE A 18 -4.25 -6.61 -6.01
C ILE A 18 -4.99 -5.29 -6.21
N LEU A 19 -4.72 -4.58 -7.31
CA LEU A 19 -5.32 -3.27 -7.60
C LEU A 19 -6.69 -3.35 -8.29
N ARG A 20 -7.05 -4.49 -8.89
CA ARG A 20 -8.32 -4.71 -9.60
C ARG A 20 -9.59 -4.29 -8.83
N PRO A 21 -9.68 -4.44 -7.49
CA PRO A 21 -10.87 -4.00 -6.76
C PRO A 21 -11.08 -2.48 -6.76
N PHE A 22 -10.03 -1.69 -7.01
CA PHE A 22 -10.10 -0.23 -6.97
C PHE A 22 -10.45 0.36 -8.34
N GLU A 23 -11.55 1.10 -8.42
CA GLU A 23 -12.04 1.75 -9.64
C GLU A 23 -11.05 2.79 -10.18
N ASP A 24 -10.28 3.42 -9.28
CA ASP A 24 -9.29 4.44 -9.60
C ASP A 24 -7.86 3.89 -9.67
N ALA A 25 -7.69 2.58 -9.81
CA ALA A 25 -6.38 1.94 -10.00
C ALA A 25 -5.61 2.52 -11.20
N ALA A 26 -6.29 2.94 -12.27
CA ALA A 26 -5.68 3.61 -13.42
C ALA A 26 -5.05 4.97 -13.08
N GLY A 27 -5.40 5.55 -11.93
CA GLY A 27 -4.78 6.77 -11.40
C GLY A 27 -3.40 6.53 -10.75
N VAL A 28 -3.03 5.28 -10.48
CA VAL A 28 -1.72 4.90 -9.94
C VAL A 28 -0.67 5.08 -11.03
N SER A 29 0.42 5.78 -10.72
CA SER A 29 1.51 5.95 -11.68
C SER A 29 2.24 4.63 -11.91
N SER A 30 2.75 4.40 -13.13
CA SER A 30 3.42 3.14 -13.50
C SER A 30 4.58 2.77 -12.56
N TRP A 31 5.37 3.76 -12.12
CA TRP A 31 6.46 3.55 -11.16
C TRP A 31 5.98 3.12 -9.77
N ALA A 32 4.77 3.53 -9.37
CA ALA A 32 4.21 3.27 -8.06
C ALA A 32 3.45 1.94 -8.00
N HIS A 33 3.10 1.38 -9.16
CA HIS A 33 2.15 0.27 -9.30
C HIS A 33 2.47 -0.93 -8.40
N SER A 34 3.70 -1.44 -8.50
CA SER A 34 4.17 -2.54 -7.64
C SER A 34 4.26 -2.12 -6.18
N SER A 35 4.76 -0.91 -5.88
CA SER A 35 4.92 -0.47 -4.49
C SER A 35 3.58 -0.29 -3.77
N VAL A 36 2.55 0.20 -4.46
CA VAL A 36 1.20 0.34 -3.90
C VAL A 36 0.61 -1.03 -3.60
N ALA A 37 0.74 -1.97 -4.54
CA ALA A 37 0.29 -3.34 -4.35
C ALA A 37 0.97 -4.02 -3.14
N ASP A 38 2.30 -3.89 -3.01
CA ASP A 38 3.05 -4.40 -1.86
C ASP A 38 2.51 -3.83 -0.53
N ASN A 39 2.27 -2.51 -0.48
CA ASN A 39 1.78 -1.85 0.73
C ASN A 39 0.34 -2.21 1.09
N LEU A 40 -0.51 -2.48 0.10
CA LEU A 40 -1.88 -2.98 0.30
C LEU A 40 -1.84 -4.40 0.86
N GLN A 41 -1.02 -5.27 0.29
CA GLN A 41 -0.88 -6.65 0.74
C GLN A 41 -0.26 -6.74 2.14
N ALA A 42 0.71 -5.87 2.45
CA ALA A 42 1.29 -5.73 3.78
C ALA A 42 0.30 -5.16 4.84
N GLY A 43 -0.85 -4.63 4.42
CA GLY A 43 -1.81 -3.96 5.30
C GLY A 43 -1.31 -2.65 5.89
N ILE A 44 -0.39 -1.96 5.19
CA ILE A 44 0.14 -0.65 5.59
C ILE A 44 -0.78 0.45 5.07
N VAL A 45 -1.13 0.35 3.79
CA VAL A 45 -2.05 1.24 3.08
C VAL A 45 -3.40 0.56 2.94
N PHE A 46 -4.47 1.34 3.03
CA PHE A 46 -5.83 0.91 2.73
C PHE A 46 -6.46 1.94 1.79
N GLY A 47 -7.42 1.49 0.98
CA GLY A 47 -8.29 2.41 0.26
C GLY A 47 -9.11 3.28 1.21
N ARG A 48 -9.61 4.39 0.69
CA ARG A 48 -10.61 5.23 1.36
C ARG A 48 -11.90 4.44 1.63
N ASN A 49 -12.20 3.46 0.79
CA ASN A 49 -13.20 2.42 0.98
C ASN A 49 -12.77 1.17 0.16
N GLU A 50 -13.69 0.21 -0.02
CA GLU A 50 -13.43 -1.06 -0.73
C GLU A 50 -13.13 -0.90 -2.22
N THR A 51 -13.57 0.20 -2.85
CA THR A 51 -13.44 0.43 -4.30
C THR A 51 -12.63 1.68 -4.67
N LEU A 52 -12.20 2.48 -3.69
CA LEU A 52 -11.52 3.76 -3.92
C LEU A 52 -10.18 3.81 -3.18
N LEU A 53 -9.08 3.92 -3.92
CA LEU A 53 -7.73 4.04 -3.37
C LEU A 53 -7.32 5.51 -3.14
N ALA A 54 -7.76 6.42 -4.00
CA ALA A 54 -7.37 7.83 -4.08
C ALA A 54 -5.84 8.06 -4.21
N PRO A 55 -5.16 7.50 -5.23
CA PRO A 55 -3.69 7.55 -5.34
C PRO A 55 -3.11 8.96 -5.54
N LYS A 56 -3.92 9.91 -6.01
CA LYS A 56 -3.55 11.33 -6.17
C LYS A 56 -4.21 12.24 -5.13
N GLY A 57 -4.91 11.66 -4.16
CA GLY A 57 -5.57 12.39 -3.09
C GLY A 57 -4.55 12.96 -2.09
N TYR A 58 -4.92 14.06 -1.44
CA TYR A 58 -4.15 14.55 -0.30
C TYR A 58 -4.27 13.58 0.88
N MET A 59 -3.20 13.51 1.67
CA MET A 59 -3.14 12.70 2.89
C MET A 59 -3.00 13.61 4.10
N THR A 60 -3.72 13.29 5.18
CA THR A 60 -3.60 14.04 6.44
C THR A 60 -2.36 13.60 7.21
N ARG A 61 -1.86 14.46 8.11
CA ARG A 61 -0.72 14.11 8.99
C ARG A 61 -1.03 12.88 9.86
N ALA A 62 -2.29 12.73 10.28
CA ALA A 62 -2.73 11.58 11.06
C ALA A 62 -2.66 10.28 10.24
N GLU A 63 -3.12 10.30 8.99
CA GLU A 63 -3.04 9.16 8.07
C GLU A 63 -1.59 8.72 7.83
N VAL A 64 -0.69 9.68 7.58
CA VAL A 64 0.74 9.40 7.43
C VAL A 64 1.30 8.75 8.70
N ALA A 65 0.99 9.30 9.88
CA ALA A 65 1.47 8.76 11.16
C ALA A 65 0.98 7.32 11.39
N THR A 66 -0.29 7.04 11.09
CA THR A 66 -0.85 5.69 11.19
C THR A 66 -0.18 4.72 10.22
N MET A 67 0.08 5.12 8.97
CA MET A 67 0.81 4.30 8.01
C MET A 67 2.23 3.98 8.50
N MET A 68 2.95 4.97 9.02
CA MET A 68 4.30 4.77 9.56
C MET A 68 4.28 3.83 10.77
N GLN A 69 3.32 3.98 11.68
CA GLN A 69 3.17 3.08 12.82
C GLN A 69 2.97 1.63 12.37
N ARG A 70 2.06 1.39 11.40
CA ARG A 70 1.82 0.05 10.85
C ARG A 70 3.06 -0.51 10.18
N LEU A 71 3.76 0.29 9.38
CA LEU A 71 4.99 -0.12 8.73
C LEU A 71 6.01 -0.60 9.77
N LEU A 72 6.26 0.20 10.81
CA LEU A 72 7.24 -0.14 11.85
C LEU A 72 6.83 -1.41 12.63
N GLN A 73 5.55 -1.53 13.02
CA GLN A 73 5.04 -2.73 13.70
C GLN A 73 5.14 -3.99 12.84
N LYS A 74 4.72 -3.91 11.57
CA LYS A 74 4.80 -5.03 10.63
C LYS A 74 6.25 -5.44 10.37
N SER A 75 7.17 -4.48 10.38
CA SER A 75 8.60 -4.73 10.19
C SER A 75 9.33 -5.16 11.48
N GLY A 76 8.63 -5.31 12.62
CA GLY A 76 9.23 -5.65 13.90
C GLY A 76 10.20 -4.60 14.47
N LEU A 77 10.04 -3.34 14.06
CA LEU A 77 10.89 -2.22 14.49
C LEU A 77 10.38 -1.50 15.74
N ILE A 78 9.12 -1.76 16.12
CA ILE A 78 8.46 -1.35 17.38
C ILE A 78 7.47 -2.40 17.84
#